data_AF-A0AAE1AJM3-F1
#
_entry.id   AF-A0AAE1AJM3-F1
#
_cell.length_a   1.000
_cell.length_b   1.000
_cell.length_c   1.000
_cell.angle_alpha   90.00
_cell.angle_beta   90.00
_cell.angle_gamma   90.00
#
_symmetry.space_group_name_H-M   'P 1'
#
loop_
_entity.id
_entity.type
_entity.pdbx_description
1 polymer ?
#
loop_
_entity_poly.entity_id
_entity_poly.type
_entity_poly.pdbx_seq_one_letter_code
_entity_poly.pdbx_strand_id
1 'polypeptide(L)'
;YDIYAIGIMYWLLVSDQEPEKNVDYLAKVYANTDVDLYCSNWFTLEQLLEPNPAKRPTASQVIKLLENDQQSTPMAEVAGTD
;
A
#
# COMPACT_ATOMS: atom_id res chain seq x y z
N TYR A 1 0.61 -4.07 16.38
CA TYR A 1 -0.74 -4.01 15.77
C TYR A 1 -0.88 -2.78 14.90
N ASP A 2 -0.41 -1.61 15.34
CA ASP A 2 -0.54 -0.32 14.65
C ASP A 2 -0.07 -0.31 13.19
N ILE A 3 1.06 -0.96 12.88
CA ILE A 3 1.60 -1.03 11.50
C ILE A 3 0.63 -1.70 10.52
N TYR A 4 -0.11 -2.71 10.99
CA TYR A 4 -1.12 -3.37 10.16
C TYR A 4 -2.35 -2.50 9.97
N ALA A 5 -2.77 -1.77 11.00
CA ALA A 5 -3.84 -0.77 10.89
C ALA A 5 -3.44 0.36 9.92
N ILE A 6 -2.17 0.78 9.92
CA ILE A 6 -1.63 1.70 8.91
C ILE A 6 -1.73 1.09 7.52
N GLY A 7 -1.43 -0.20 7.34
CA GLY A 7 -1.63 -0.90 6.07
C GLY A 7 -3.07 -0.84 5.57
N ILE A 8 -4.06 -1.02 6.46
CA ILE A 8 -5.49 -0.89 6.11
C ILE A 8 -5.86 0.55 5.74
N MET A 9 -5.35 1.55 6.48
CA MET A 9 -5.57 2.96 6.15
C MET A 9 -4.90 3.33 4.82
N TYR A 10 -3.72 2.77 4.56
CA TYR A 10 -3.03 2.97 3.29
C TYR A 10 -3.81 2.35 2.13
N TRP A 11 -4.37 1.15 2.30
CA TRP A 11 -5.27 0.52 1.35
C TRP A 11 -6.44 1.44 0.97
N LEU A 12 -7.14 2.01 1.96
CA LEU A 12 -8.22 2.97 1.72
C LEU A 12 -7.75 4.12 0.84
N LEU A 13 -6.60 4.72 1.16
CA LEU A 13 -6.07 5.88 0.43
C LEU A 13 -5.75 5.57 -1.04
N VAL A 14 -5.19 4.39 -1.32
CA VAL A 14 -4.68 4.05 -2.65
C VAL A 14 -5.69 3.34 -3.53
N SER A 15 -6.72 2.74 -2.94
CA SER A 15 -7.76 2.00 -3.66
C SER A 15 -9.13 2.69 -3.66
N ASP A 16 -9.32 3.71 -2.83
CA ASP A 16 -10.62 4.34 -2.53
C ASP A 16 -11.68 3.34 -2.03
N GLN A 17 -11.26 2.16 -1.55
CA GLN A 17 -12.15 1.14 -1.01
C GLN A 17 -12.19 1.19 0.52
N GLU A 18 -13.39 1.36 1.05
CA GLU A 18 -13.66 1.39 2.49
C GLU A 18 -13.19 0.12 3.23
N PRO A 19 -12.64 0.26 4.44
CA PRO A 19 -12.25 -0.89 5.21
C PRO A 19 -13.41 -1.77 5.68
N GLU A 20 -13.24 -3.08 5.54
CA GLU A 20 -14.22 -4.10 5.89
C GLU A 20 -13.72 -4.94 7.08
N LYS A 21 -14.67 -5.38 7.92
CA LYS A 21 -14.35 -6.26 9.06
C LYS A 21 -14.11 -7.69 8.59
N ASN A 22 -13.21 -8.38 9.29
CA ASN A 22 -12.90 -9.81 9.07
C ASN A 22 -12.35 -10.12 7.67
N VAL A 23 -11.67 -9.16 7.05
CA VAL A 23 -11.00 -9.33 5.75
C VAL A 23 -9.52 -9.61 5.96
N ASP A 24 -9.00 -10.57 5.19
CA ASP A 24 -7.55 -10.72 4.98
C ASP A 24 -7.12 -9.71 3.92
N TYR A 25 -6.58 -8.59 4.39
CA TYR A 25 -6.19 -7.49 3.51
C TYR A 25 -5.02 -7.85 2.59
N LEU A 26 -4.10 -8.72 3.03
CA LEU A 26 -3.01 -9.11 2.17
C LEU A 26 -3.53 -9.97 1.01
N ALA A 27 -4.43 -10.91 1.31
CA ALA A 27 -5.12 -11.66 0.26
C ALA A 27 -5.95 -10.75 -0.66
N LYS A 28 -6.61 -9.72 -0.11
CA LYS A 28 -7.37 -8.74 -0.88
C LYS A 28 -6.46 -7.97 -1.85
N VAL A 29 -5.28 -7.53 -1.42
CA VAL A 29 -4.28 -6.87 -2.28
C VAL A 29 -3.87 -7.75 -3.46
N TYR A 30 -3.70 -9.06 -3.24
CA TYR A 30 -3.35 -10.01 -4.30
C TYR A 30 -4.50 -10.32 -5.26
N ALA A 31 -5.73 -10.36 -4.74
CA ALA A 31 -6.90 -10.75 -5.52
C ALA A 31 -7.52 -9.60 -6.31
N ASN A 32 -7.21 -8.34 -5.97
CA ASN A 32 -7.91 -7.20 -6.52
C ASN A 32 -7.29 -6.75 -7.85
N THR A 33 -7.93 -7.13 -8.96
CA THR A 33 -7.56 -6.74 -10.32
C THR A 33 -8.16 -5.40 -10.75
N ASP A 34 -9.11 -4.88 -9.99
CA ASP A 34 -9.94 -3.74 -10.39
C ASP A 34 -9.44 -2.40 -9.82
N VAL A 35 -8.33 -2.44 -9.07
CA VAL A 35 -7.67 -1.26 -8.52
C VAL A 35 -6.33 -1.08 -9.24
N ASP A 36 -6.18 0.07 -9.90
CA ASP A 36 -4.93 0.45 -10.55
C ASP A 36 -3.93 0.96 -9.49
N LEU A 37 -3.21 0.03 -8.88
CA LEU A 37 -2.14 0.32 -7.93
C LEU A 37 -0.80 0.41 -8.66
N TYR A 38 -0.02 1.46 -8.38
CA TYR A 38 1.38 1.43 -8.77
C TYR A 38 2.12 0.30 -8.04
N CYS A 39 3.17 -0.23 -8.67
CA CYS A 39 4.01 -1.28 -8.08
C CYS A 39 4.55 -0.90 -6.70
N SER A 40 4.81 0.38 -6.48
CA SER A 40 5.31 0.94 -5.22
C SER A 40 4.26 0.83 -4.11
N ASN A 41 3.01 1.22 -4.38
CA ASN A 41 1.87 1.03 -3.47
C ASN A 41 1.69 -0.44 -3.08
N TRP A 42 1.80 -1.34 -4.06
CA TRP A 42 1.63 -2.77 -3.83
C TRP A 42 2.73 -3.34 -2.92
N PHE A 43 3.99 -3.00 -3.19
CA PHE A 43 5.12 -3.37 -2.33
C PHE A 43 4.94 -2.83 -0.91
N THR A 44 4.56 -1.55 -0.76
CA THR A 44 4.29 -0.95 0.54
C THR A 44 3.18 -1.69 1.28
N LEU A 45 2.08 -2.03 0.61
CA LEU A 45 0.97 -2.78 1.19
C LEU A 45 1.40 -4.17 1.68
N GLU A 46 2.19 -4.92 0.90
CA GLU A 46 2.71 -6.23 1.31
C GLU A 46 3.50 -6.14 2.63
N GLN A 47 4.37 -5.14 2.76
CA GLN A 47 5.20 -4.95 3.97
C GLN A 47 4.34 -4.60 5.19
N LEU A 48 3.35 -3.72 5.04
CA LEU A 48 2.50 -3.26 6.13
C LEU A 48 1.50 -4.34 6.59
N LEU A 49 0.98 -5.12 5.64
CA LEU A 49 -0.04 -6.14 5.85
C LEU A 49 0.53 -7.54 6.11
N GLU A 50 1.85 -7.67 6.28
CA GLU A 50 2.50 -8.94 6.61
C GLU A 50 1.85 -9.62 7.84
N PRO A 51 1.36 -10.86 7.73
CA PRO A 51 0.64 -11.53 8.82
C PRO A 51 1.46 -11.68 10.09
N ASN A 52 2.78 -11.91 9.97
CA ASN A 52 3.68 -12.02 11.12
C ASN A 52 4.09 -10.62 11.65
N PRO A 53 3.66 -10.22 12.86
CA PRO A 53 4.00 -8.89 13.40
C PRO A 53 5.50 -8.64 13.56
N ALA A 54 6.32 -9.69 13.71
CA ALA A 54 7.76 -9.57 13.87
C ALA A 54 8.49 -9.24 12.55
N LYS A 55 7.84 -9.47 11.40
CA LYS A 55 8.38 -9.16 10.07
C LYS A 55 7.92 -7.80 9.55
N ARG A 56 6.92 -7.19 10.18
CA ARG A 56 6.44 -5.86 9.80
C ARG A 56 7.53 -4.82 10.04
N PRO A 57 7.58 -3.76 9.22
CA PRO A 57 8.51 -2.65 9.44
C PRO A 57 8.23 -1.96 10.77
N THR A 58 9.27 -1.35 11.34
CA THR A 58 9.12 -0.38 12.43
C THR A 58 8.45 0.89 11.92
N ALA A 59 7.90 1.70 12.83
CA ALA A 59 7.31 2.98 12.46
C ALA A 59 8.27 3.90 11.67
N SER A 60 9.56 3.89 12.01
CA SER A 60 10.57 4.67 11.26
C SER A 60 10.85 4.12 9.87
N GLN A 61 10.72 2.80 9.66
CA GLN A 61 10.81 2.20 8.34
C GLN A 61 9.55 2.48 7.51
N VAL A 62 8.36 2.53 8.13
CA VAL A 62 7.11 2.90 7.45
C VAL A 62 7.21 4.29 6.84
N ILE A 63 7.74 5.27 7.57
CA ILE A 63 7.91 6.63 7.04
C ILE A 63 8.74 6.61 5.74
N LYS A 64 9.85 5.86 5.72
CA LYS A 64 10.70 5.73 4.53
C LYS A 64 10.00 5.05 3.35
N LEU A 65 9.16 4.05 3.61
CA LEU A 65 8.37 3.39 2.57
C LEU A 65 7.39 4.40 1.94
N LEU A 66 6.68 5.16 2.76
CA LEU A 66 5.71 6.16 2.29
C LEU A 66 6.38 7.32 1.55
N GLU A 67 7.55 7.79 2.01
CA GLU A 67 8.33 8.82 1.30
C GLU A 67 8.74 8.36 -0.11
N ASN A 68 9.12 7.10 -0.27
CA ASN A 68 9.47 6.54 -1.58
C ASN A 68 8.24 6.38 -2.50
N ASP A 69 7.06 6.04 -1.94
CA ASP A 69 5.82 5.98 -2.71
C ASP A 69 5.38 7.36 -3.22
N GLN A 70 5.55 8.43 -2.42
CA GLN A 70 5.21 9.80 -2.82
C GLN A 70 6.10 10.36 -3.96
N GLN A 71 7.24 9.72 -4.24
CA GLN A 71 8.15 10.08 -5.33
C GLN A 71 7.86 9.30 -6.62
N SER A 72 6.86 8.41 -6.62
CA SER A 72 6.44 7.67 -7.81
C SER A 72 5.52 8.54 -8.67
N THR A 73 6.05 9.09 -9.76
CA THR A 73 5.27 9.85 -10.76
C THR A 73 4.30 8.91 -11.50
N PRO A 74 3.03 9.29 -11.71
CA PRO A 74 2.12 8.57 -12.62
C PRO A 74 2.75 8.41 -14.00
N MET A 75 2.72 7.21 -14.60
CA MET A 75 3.24 6.98 -15.97
C MET A 75 2.59 7.89 -17.03
N ALA A 76 1.41 8.46 -16.73
CA ALA A 76 0.70 9.39 -17.60
C ALA A 76 1.43 10.74 -17.81
N GLU A 77 2.28 11.19 -16.88
CA GLU A 77 3.00 12.47 -17.01
C GLU A 77 4.27 12.37 -17.88
N VAL A 78 4.79 11.17 -18.14
CA VAL A 78 6.00 10.96 -18.95
C VAL A 78 5.72 11.12 -20.46
N ALA A 79 4.44 11.10 -20.87
CA ALA A 79 4.01 11.25 -22.26
C ALA A 79 3.78 12.73 -22.68
N GLY A 80 4.00 13.68 -21.78
CA GLY A 80 3.86 15.12 -22.03
C GLY A 80 5.20 15.81 -22.30
N THR A 81 5.91 15.41 -23.35
CA THR A 81 6.95 16.25 -23.95
C THR A 81 6.65 16.43 -25.43
N ASP A 82 5.96 17.54 -25.72
CA ASP A 82 6.00 18.22 -27.02
C ASP A 82 6.81 19.51 -26.86
#